data_AF-A0A7W4YAL5-F1
#
_entry.id   AF-A0A7W4YAL5-F1
#
_cell.length_a   1.000
_cell.length_b   1.000
_cell.length_c   1.000
_cell.angle_alpha   90.00
_cell.angle_beta   90.00
_cell.angle_gamma   90.00
#
_symmetry.space_group_name_H-M   'P 1'
#
loop_
_entity.id
_entity.type
_entity.pdbx_description
1 polymer ?
#
loop_
_entity_poly.entity_id
_entity_poly.type
_entity_poly.pdbx_seq_one_letter_code
_entity_poly.pdbx_strand_id
1 'polypeptide(L)'
;MLHRAAPTVRRALSVALTAALGVLGLGAAAVPAQAAGAEQATFTGRGYGHGRGMGQYGALGYAVDAGWTHDRILAHYYGGTTLRADAGNPGIDVELTRLTGAHTYLSGAGLAVNGQPVGSGALSVRFLGDGRYQLWVAPDCGGGPARTWTPWGGPVGSGLTVTSSANQVTVCESAYARGYRGSVVVSWVSGTTYTFNRLAVEDYLRGVVPRESPATWGSLGGGRGLEALKAQAVAARSYALASRRPSGATTCDTTACQVYLGATEQANGSTTVKSLEHPLTDAAVSQTAGRVMRTSAGAIARTEFSSSTGGWTLGGSFPAVEDAGDATALNPHRSWTVQVGLAQVASALGTGAIASMRVSARTGLGPDGGRATSVQVTQTDGTTRTFTANAVRTALGLKSDWFSVSALSTAEVQKVVTALYVDILGRGPDPEGLATWTAIVLRDGDAGQVARGIVMSTERLHTFVAAEYRAALGREPEPGGLQFWTEYLQRGTTVPELQAFIYSSEEGFARHGRDLEAWAGAVYTGVLGREAGPAERAFWAAQAQARGRAEVVRAIAMSDEAGLRRLDRYYRQMLGRGPDPSGIGTFLPLMSGNGDIVLPVHLGSSGEYWARAQTR
;
A
#
# COMPACT_ATOMS: atom_id res chain seq x y z
N MET A 1 -35.88 24.00 -59.72
CA MET A 1 -35.44 25.36 -60.11
C MET A 1 -34.55 25.89 -58.98
N LEU A 2 -33.33 26.44 -59.11
CA LEU A 2 -32.22 26.54 -60.10
C LEU A 2 -30.96 26.89 -59.24
N HIS A 3 -29.67 26.81 -59.59
CA HIS A 3 -28.81 26.24 -60.65
C HIS A 3 -27.34 26.32 -60.11
N ARG A 4 -26.28 25.66 -60.61
CA ARG A 4 -26.09 24.75 -61.75
C ARG A 4 -25.03 23.67 -61.43
N ALA A 5 -24.43 23.10 -62.49
CA ALA A 5 -23.47 21.99 -62.52
C ALA A 5 -21.99 22.33 -62.18
N ALA A 6 -21.21 21.26 -62.00
CA ALA A 6 -19.73 21.19 -62.06
C ALA A 6 -19.23 21.23 -63.54
N PRO A 7 -17.95 20.98 -63.94
CA PRO A 7 -16.87 20.27 -63.23
C PRO A 7 -15.42 20.81 -63.37
N THR A 8 -14.49 20.00 -62.86
CA THR A 8 -13.01 20.08 -62.90
C THR A 8 -12.36 20.17 -64.28
N VAL A 9 -11.16 20.78 -64.36
CA VAL A 9 -10.00 20.29 -65.17
C VAL A 9 -8.68 20.60 -64.43
N ARG A 10 -7.67 19.72 -64.56
CA ARG A 10 -6.29 19.88 -64.05
C ARG A 10 -5.38 20.64 -65.03
N ARG A 11 -4.32 21.29 -64.54
CA ARG A 11 -2.94 21.16 -65.06
C ARG A 11 -1.89 21.76 -64.10
N ALA A 12 -0.62 21.44 -64.31
CA ALA A 12 0.54 21.89 -63.54
C ALA A 12 1.71 22.18 -64.50
N LEU A 13 2.73 22.94 -64.08
CA LEU A 13 4.17 22.58 -64.18
C LEU A 13 5.11 23.73 -63.71
N SER A 14 6.03 23.40 -62.79
CA SER A 14 7.50 23.67 -62.85
C SER A 14 8.12 25.09 -62.84
N VAL A 15 9.46 25.10 -62.68
CA VAL A 15 10.44 26.23 -62.69
C VAL A 15 10.46 27.02 -61.36
N ALA A 16 11.47 26.99 -60.46
CA ALA A 16 12.96 27.06 -60.54
C ALA A 16 13.48 28.50 -60.86
N LEU A 17 14.61 29.03 -60.39
CA LEU A 17 15.78 28.53 -59.64
C LEU A 17 16.54 29.74 -59.00
N THR A 18 17.27 29.56 -57.86
CA THR A 18 18.31 30.51 -57.30
C THR A 18 17.85 31.95 -56.97
N ALA A 19 18.51 32.81 -56.17
CA ALA A 19 19.45 32.74 -55.01
C ALA A 19 19.42 34.15 -54.33
N ALA A 20 20.15 34.55 -53.27
CA ALA A 20 21.30 33.96 -52.55
C ALA A 20 21.30 34.35 -51.04
N LEU A 21 22.44 34.85 -50.52
CA LEU A 21 22.73 35.13 -49.10
C LEU A 21 22.10 36.42 -48.54
N GLY A 22 21.70 36.35 -47.27
CA GLY A 22 21.64 37.48 -46.33
C GLY A 22 21.96 37.00 -44.92
N VAL A 23 23.06 37.46 -44.31
CA VAL A 23 23.48 37.04 -42.97
C VAL A 23 22.90 37.98 -41.91
N LEU A 24 21.97 37.46 -41.09
CA LEU A 24 21.57 38.07 -39.82
C LEU A 24 21.52 36.97 -38.76
N GLY A 25 22.33 37.12 -37.71
CA GLY A 25 22.33 36.22 -36.58
C GLY A 25 21.11 36.45 -35.70
N LEU A 26 20.19 35.49 -35.67
CA LEU A 26 19.16 35.40 -34.64
C LEU A 26 19.68 34.45 -33.55
N GLY A 27 19.72 34.95 -32.31
CA GLY A 27 20.41 34.29 -31.21
C GLY A 27 19.80 32.93 -30.85
N ALA A 28 20.66 32.00 -30.43
CA ALA A 28 20.23 30.79 -29.76
C ALA A 28 19.58 31.17 -28.42
N ALA A 29 18.27 31.39 -28.43
CA ALA A 29 17.46 31.51 -27.24
C ALA A 29 17.41 30.14 -26.54
N ALA A 30 18.44 29.85 -25.76
CA ALA A 30 18.53 28.68 -24.90
C ALA A 30 17.50 28.81 -23.78
N VAL A 31 16.24 28.48 -24.10
CA VAL A 31 15.24 28.15 -23.09
C VAL A 31 15.83 26.96 -22.31
N PRO A 32 16.05 27.08 -20.99
CA PRO A 32 16.47 25.93 -20.21
C PRO A 32 15.37 24.89 -20.30
N ALA A 33 15.70 23.70 -20.80
CA ALA A 33 14.79 22.58 -20.70
C ALA A 33 14.68 22.20 -19.23
N GLN A 34 13.72 22.79 -18.51
CA GLN A 34 13.17 22.15 -17.32
C GLN A 34 12.81 20.72 -17.72
N ALA A 35 13.53 19.74 -17.18
CA ALA A 35 13.09 18.36 -17.26
C ALA A 35 11.70 18.31 -16.65
N ALA A 36 10.72 17.84 -17.41
CA ALA A 36 9.36 17.67 -16.91
C ALA A 36 9.38 16.56 -15.86
N GLY A 37 9.52 16.96 -14.59
CA GLY A 37 9.36 16.08 -13.45
C GLY A 37 7.98 15.43 -13.47
N ALA A 38 7.84 14.29 -12.78
CA ALA A 38 6.63 13.47 -12.87
C ALA A 38 5.33 14.27 -12.66
N GLU A 39 4.52 14.42 -13.71
CA GLU A 39 3.20 15.08 -13.60
C GLU A 39 2.21 14.26 -12.74
N GLN A 40 2.49 12.97 -12.52
CA GLN A 40 1.62 12.01 -11.85
C GLN A 40 2.41 11.12 -10.88
N ALA A 41 1.81 10.81 -9.74
CA ALA A 41 2.24 9.72 -8.87
C ALA A 41 1.63 8.40 -9.37
N THR A 42 2.47 7.39 -9.57
CA THR A 42 2.02 6.02 -9.85
C THR A 42 1.97 5.22 -8.54
N PHE A 43 0.80 4.72 -8.19
CA PHE A 43 0.58 3.83 -7.05
C PHE A 43 0.37 2.41 -7.57
N THR A 44 1.24 1.48 -7.16
CA THR A 44 1.08 0.04 -7.42
C THR A 44 0.83 -0.66 -6.09
N GLY A 45 -0.25 -1.42 -5.98
CA GLY A 45 -0.74 -1.93 -4.71
C GLY A 45 -1.49 -3.26 -4.78
N ARG A 46 -1.92 -3.72 -3.60
CA ARG A 46 -2.40 -5.07 -3.35
C ARG A 46 -3.66 -5.09 -2.49
N GLY A 47 -4.56 -6.00 -2.76
CA GLY A 47 -5.82 -6.16 -2.01
C GLY A 47 -6.77 -4.96 -2.06
N TYR A 48 -7.88 -5.06 -1.31
CA TYR A 48 -8.93 -4.05 -1.24
C TYR A 48 -9.58 -4.05 0.15
N GLY A 49 -9.46 -2.91 0.84
CA GLY A 49 -9.88 -2.73 2.23
C GLY A 49 -8.71 -2.76 3.23
N HIS A 50 -9.07 -2.71 4.52
CA HIS A 50 -8.14 -2.53 5.65
C HIS A 50 -7.41 -3.81 6.07
N GLY A 51 -7.71 -4.97 5.50
CA GLY A 51 -6.97 -6.22 5.72
C GLY A 51 -7.00 -6.77 7.15
N ARG A 52 -7.95 -6.37 8.00
CA ARG A 52 -8.10 -6.91 9.37
C ARG A 52 -9.14 -8.02 9.37
N GLY A 53 -8.84 -9.12 10.05
CA GLY A 53 -9.67 -10.33 10.04
C GLY A 53 -9.76 -10.97 8.65
N MET A 54 -10.93 -11.48 8.29
CA MET A 54 -11.12 -12.33 7.10
C MET A 54 -11.00 -11.57 5.77
N GLY A 55 -10.28 -12.13 4.81
CA GLY A 55 -10.38 -11.76 3.40
C GLY A 55 -11.58 -12.45 2.74
N GLN A 56 -12.46 -11.72 2.07
CA GLN A 56 -13.63 -12.30 1.40
C GLN A 56 -13.21 -13.14 0.19
N TYR A 57 -12.34 -12.60 -0.66
CA TYR A 57 -11.72 -13.37 -1.75
C TYR A 57 -10.79 -14.47 -1.25
N GLY A 58 -10.15 -14.29 -0.10
CA GLY A 58 -9.31 -15.32 0.50
C GLY A 58 -10.11 -16.51 1.03
N ALA A 59 -11.20 -16.26 1.75
CA ALA A 59 -12.19 -17.28 2.13
C ALA A 59 -12.75 -18.02 0.90
N LEU A 60 -13.02 -17.30 -0.20
CA LEU A 60 -13.45 -17.90 -1.47
C LEU A 60 -12.38 -18.83 -2.05
N GLY A 61 -11.12 -18.40 -2.15
CA GLY A 61 -10.01 -19.22 -2.65
C GLY A 61 -9.75 -20.44 -1.77
N TYR A 62 -9.78 -20.29 -0.44
CA TYR A 62 -9.68 -21.41 0.48
C TYR A 62 -10.81 -22.43 0.29
N ALA A 63 -12.05 -22.00 0.04
CA ALA A 63 -13.17 -22.90 -0.22
C ALA A 63 -13.11 -23.55 -1.63
N VAL A 64 -12.92 -22.75 -2.68
CA VAL A 64 -13.04 -23.14 -4.10
C VAL A 64 -11.77 -23.80 -4.63
N ASP A 65 -10.60 -23.35 -4.24
CA ASP A 65 -9.34 -23.92 -4.72
C ASP A 65 -8.83 -24.97 -3.73
N ALA A 66 -8.71 -24.63 -2.44
CA ALA A 66 -8.14 -25.52 -1.42
C ALA A 66 -9.15 -26.45 -0.72
N GLY A 67 -10.46 -26.30 -0.93
CA GLY A 67 -11.49 -27.20 -0.37
C GLY A 67 -11.74 -27.07 1.14
N TRP A 68 -11.44 -25.92 1.75
CA TRP A 68 -11.61 -25.70 3.19
C TRP A 68 -13.07 -25.49 3.57
N THR A 69 -13.45 -26.00 4.74
CA THR A 69 -14.73 -25.70 5.39
C THR A 69 -14.71 -24.32 6.05
N HIS A 70 -15.89 -23.74 6.26
CA HIS A 70 -16.05 -22.47 6.97
C HIS A 70 -15.41 -22.48 8.35
N ASP A 71 -15.52 -23.59 9.09
CA ASP A 71 -14.91 -23.78 10.41
C ASP A 71 -13.37 -23.61 10.36
N ARG A 72 -12.72 -24.12 9.31
CA ARG A 72 -11.27 -23.97 9.08
C ARG A 72 -10.89 -22.55 8.63
N ILE A 73 -11.69 -21.95 7.76
CA ILE A 73 -11.51 -20.57 7.28
C ILE A 73 -11.59 -19.58 8.46
N LEU A 74 -12.61 -19.73 9.31
CA LEU A 74 -12.81 -18.91 10.51
C LEU A 74 -11.66 -19.07 11.51
N ALA A 75 -11.22 -20.30 11.78
CA ALA A 75 -10.11 -20.58 12.68
C ALA A 75 -8.76 -20.00 12.19
N HIS A 76 -8.56 -19.93 10.87
CA HIS A 76 -7.37 -19.33 10.26
C HIS A 76 -7.32 -17.81 10.44
N TYR A 77 -8.40 -17.09 10.10
CA TYR A 77 -8.42 -15.62 10.18
C TYR A 77 -8.65 -15.05 11.59
N TYR A 78 -9.32 -15.80 12.47
CA TYR A 78 -9.71 -15.34 13.81
C TYR A 78 -8.97 -16.12 14.91
N GLY A 79 -7.67 -16.34 14.72
CA GLY A 79 -6.79 -16.98 15.70
C GLY A 79 -6.91 -16.37 17.10
N GLY A 80 -6.85 -17.20 18.14
CA GLY A 80 -7.12 -16.79 19.53
C GLY A 80 -8.62 -16.74 19.90
N THR A 81 -9.53 -17.02 18.97
CA THR A 81 -10.96 -17.23 19.25
C THR A 81 -11.38 -18.69 19.04
N THR A 82 -12.58 -19.03 19.50
CA THR A 82 -13.20 -20.33 19.27
C THR A 82 -14.59 -20.17 18.69
N LEU A 83 -14.95 -21.04 17.73
CA LEU A 83 -16.30 -21.10 17.19
C LEU A 83 -17.25 -21.74 18.22
N ARG A 84 -18.42 -21.15 18.43
CA ARG A 84 -19.48 -21.64 19.32
C ARG A 84 -20.86 -21.45 18.69
N ALA A 85 -21.78 -22.36 18.98
CA ALA A 85 -23.17 -22.36 18.48
C ALA A 85 -24.16 -21.98 19.60
N ASP A 86 -23.84 -20.91 20.34
CA ASP A 86 -24.46 -20.53 21.61
C ASP A 86 -24.97 -19.08 21.64
N ALA A 87 -25.00 -18.39 20.50
CA ALA A 87 -25.57 -17.04 20.41
C ALA A 87 -27.11 -17.03 20.39
N GLY A 88 -27.74 -18.13 19.99
CA GLY A 88 -29.18 -18.17 19.71
C GLY A 88 -29.56 -17.30 18.51
N ASN A 89 -30.77 -16.73 18.53
CA ASN A 89 -31.24 -15.75 17.55
C ASN A 89 -31.81 -14.50 18.24
N PRO A 90 -30.96 -13.68 18.89
CA PRO A 90 -31.39 -12.48 19.60
C PRO A 90 -31.89 -11.40 18.64
N GLY A 91 -32.76 -10.53 19.15
CA GLY A 91 -33.12 -9.29 18.47
C GLY A 91 -31.95 -8.30 18.51
N ILE A 92 -31.75 -7.57 17.41
CA ILE A 92 -30.80 -6.46 17.30
C ILE A 92 -31.51 -5.20 16.83
N ASP A 93 -30.90 -4.04 17.12
CA ASP A 93 -31.30 -2.75 16.58
C ASP A 93 -30.28 -2.26 15.54
N VAL A 94 -30.76 -1.98 14.32
CA VAL A 94 -29.96 -1.40 13.22
C VAL A 94 -30.31 0.07 13.06
N GLU A 95 -29.37 0.96 13.32
CA GLU A 95 -29.49 2.40 13.06
C GLU A 95 -29.61 2.65 11.55
N LEU A 96 -30.78 3.15 11.12
CA LEU A 96 -31.04 3.57 9.74
C LEU A 96 -30.54 5.02 9.59
N THR A 97 -29.23 5.17 9.32
CA THR A 97 -28.51 6.45 9.52
C THR A 97 -29.05 7.62 8.71
N ARG A 98 -29.67 7.37 7.56
CA ARG A 98 -30.36 8.40 6.74
C ARG A 98 -31.58 9.03 7.43
N LEU A 99 -32.15 8.38 8.45
CA LEU A 99 -33.33 8.84 9.17
C LEU A 99 -33.00 9.54 10.49
N THR A 100 -31.73 9.58 10.89
CA THR A 100 -31.29 10.31 12.09
C THR A 100 -31.63 11.80 11.97
N GLY A 101 -32.38 12.32 12.95
CA GLY A 101 -32.91 13.69 12.95
C GLY A 101 -34.15 13.91 12.06
N ALA A 102 -34.58 12.94 11.27
CA ALA A 102 -35.61 13.12 10.25
C ALA A 102 -37.03 12.70 10.70
N HIS A 103 -38.05 13.21 10.00
CA HIS A 103 -39.38 12.62 10.03
C HIS A 103 -39.38 11.29 9.25
N THR A 104 -39.96 10.24 9.82
CA THR A 104 -39.97 8.90 9.21
C THR A 104 -41.32 8.64 8.54
N TYR A 105 -41.30 8.12 7.31
CA TYR A 105 -42.48 7.77 6.52
C TYR A 105 -42.47 6.27 6.24
N LEU A 106 -43.56 5.59 6.59
CA LEU A 106 -43.68 4.13 6.57
C LEU A 106 -44.93 3.70 5.80
N SER A 107 -44.88 2.52 5.17
CA SER A 107 -46.05 1.81 4.64
C SER A 107 -46.00 0.31 4.94
N GLY A 108 -47.15 -0.35 4.87
CA GLY A 108 -47.25 -1.79 5.10
C GLY A 108 -48.69 -2.29 5.22
N ALA A 109 -48.86 -3.62 5.18
CA ALA A 109 -50.13 -4.26 5.46
C ALA A 109 -50.42 -4.22 6.97
N GLY A 110 -51.64 -3.84 7.36
CA GLY A 110 -52.10 -3.89 8.75
C GLY A 110 -51.16 -3.20 9.74
N LEU A 111 -50.69 -1.99 9.42
CA LEU A 111 -49.78 -1.24 10.29
C LEU A 111 -50.36 -1.09 11.70
N ALA A 112 -49.51 -1.26 12.71
CA ALA A 112 -49.86 -1.04 14.12
C ALA A 112 -48.71 -0.32 14.85
N VAL A 113 -49.04 0.62 15.73
CA VAL A 113 -48.08 1.37 16.57
C VAL A 113 -48.28 0.95 18.01
N ASN A 114 -47.23 0.47 18.67
CA ASN A 114 -47.28 -0.07 20.04
C ASN A 114 -48.42 -1.11 20.22
N GLY A 115 -48.66 -1.94 19.18
CA GLY A 115 -49.72 -2.94 19.14
C GLY A 115 -51.12 -2.42 18.77
N GLN A 116 -51.33 -1.10 18.67
CA GLN A 116 -52.62 -0.52 18.28
C GLN A 116 -52.73 -0.40 16.75
N PRO A 117 -53.74 -1.03 16.09
CA PRO A 117 -53.92 -0.94 14.65
C PRO A 117 -54.17 0.49 14.16
N VAL A 118 -53.45 0.88 13.11
CA VAL A 118 -53.48 2.24 12.54
C VAL A 118 -54.67 2.43 11.58
N GLY A 119 -55.14 1.35 10.95
CA GLY A 119 -56.27 1.39 10.01
C GLY A 119 -55.97 2.05 8.65
N SER A 120 -54.69 2.27 8.33
CA SER A 120 -54.24 2.87 7.06
C SER A 120 -52.97 2.21 6.55
N GLY A 121 -52.72 2.32 5.23
CA GLY A 121 -51.59 1.69 4.56
C GLY A 121 -50.25 2.42 4.72
N ALA A 122 -50.27 3.69 5.14
CA ALA A 122 -49.08 4.47 5.46
C ALA A 122 -49.20 5.33 6.74
N LEU A 123 -48.05 5.58 7.36
CA LEU A 123 -47.86 6.28 8.62
C LEU A 123 -46.69 7.28 8.48
N SER A 124 -46.88 8.51 8.96
CA SER A 124 -45.84 9.53 9.09
C SER A 124 -45.60 9.83 10.57
N VAL A 125 -44.35 9.63 11.01
CA VAL A 125 -43.87 9.88 12.37
C VAL A 125 -43.15 11.23 12.37
N ARG A 126 -43.79 12.26 12.93
CA ARG A 126 -43.28 13.64 12.92
C ARG A 126 -42.86 14.06 14.33
N PHE A 127 -41.61 14.47 14.47
CA PHE A 127 -41.00 14.83 15.75
C PHE A 127 -41.43 16.24 16.23
N LEU A 128 -41.65 16.42 17.54
CA LEU A 128 -42.23 17.65 18.12
C LEU A 128 -41.25 18.55 18.90
N GLY A 129 -39.99 18.17 19.06
CA GLY A 129 -38.95 18.97 19.73
C GLY A 129 -38.58 18.52 21.15
N ASP A 130 -39.41 17.71 21.80
CA ASP A 130 -39.35 17.42 23.25
C ASP A 130 -39.30 15.92 23.60
N GLY A 131 -38.96 15.07 22.62
CA GLY A 131 -39.02 13.61 22.74
C GLY A 131 -40.38 12.99 22.45
N ARG A 132 -41.40 13.79 22.08
CA ARG A 132 -42.69 13.30 21.58
C ARG A 132 -42.80 13.37 20.05
N TYR A 133 -43.76 12.63 19.52
CA TYR A 133 -44.04 12.47 18.10
C TYR A 133 -45.54 12.59 17.82
N GLN A 134 -45.94 13.43 16.87
CA GLN A 134 -47.29 13.35 16.31
C GLN A 134 -47.31 12.36 15.16
N LEU A 135 -48.30 11.46 15.21
CA LEU A 135 -48.53 10.45 14.19
C LEU A 135 -49.61 10.93 13.21
N TRP A 136 -49.41 10.61 11.93
CA TRP A 136 -50.33 10.93 10.85
C TRP A 136 -50.48 9.75 9.88
N VAL A 137 -51.62 9.62 9.23
CA VAL A 137 -51.96 8.50 8.34
C VAL A 137 -52.34 8.94 6.94
N ALA A 138 -52.12 8.02 5.99
CA ALA A 138 -52.53 8.12 4.60
C ALA A 138 -52.73 6.71 4.01
N PRO A 139 -53.48 6.56 2.89
CA PRO A 139 -53.63 5.26 2.21
C PRO A 139 -52.30 4.63 1.77
N ASP A 140 -51.34 5.45 1.32
CA ASP A 140 -50.01 5.04 0.87
C ASP A 140 -49.02 6.23 0.97
N CYS A 141 -47.74 6.00 0.66
CA CYS A 141 -46.67 6.99 0.76
C CYS A 141 -46.55 7.99 -0.41
N GLY A 142 -47.30 7.81 -1.51
CA GLY A 142 -47.20 8.64 -2.72
C GLY A 142 -47.38 10.14 -2.41
N GLY A 143 -46.54 10.99 -3.00
CA GLY A 143 -46.46 12.42 -2.69
C GLY A 143 -45.64 12.76 -1.42
N GLY A 144 -45.28 11.77 -0.60
CA GLY A 144 -44.37 11.94 0.54
C GLY A 144 -44.83 13.04 1.52
N PRO A 145 -43.94 13.97 1.93
CA PRO A 145 -44.30 15.09 2.81
C PRO A 145 -45.41 16.01 2.26
N ALA A 146 -45.54 16.10 0.93
CA ALA A 146 -46.49 16.99 0.25
C ALA A 146 -47.89 16.38 0.03
N ARG A 147 -48.08 15.11 0.40
CA ARG A 147 -49.40 14.47 0.40
C ARG A 147 -50.31 15.08 1.47
N THR A 148 -51.62 15.02 1.29
CA THR A 148 -52.56 15.15 2.42
C THR A 148 -52.35 14.00 3.42
N TRP A 149 -52.14 14.36 4.69
CA TRP A 149 -51.99 13.44 5.82
C TRP A 149 -53.03 13.81 6.89
N THR A 150 -53.66 12.82 7.53
CA THR A 150 -54.65 13.04 8.61
C THR A 150 -54.02 12.69 9.98
N PRO A 151 -54.24 13.44 11.07
CA PRO A 151 -53.73 13.06 12.38
C PRO A 151 -54.26 11.70 12.83
N TRP A 152 -53.42 10.89 13.49
CA TRP A 152 -53.81 9.64 14.13
C TRP A 152 -53.42 9.67 15.60
N GLY A 153 -54.43 9.69 16.47
CA GLY A 153 -54.24 9.84 17.93
C GLY A 153 -53.61 11.18 18.34
N GLY A 154 -53.33 11.30 19.63
CA GLY A 154 -52.50 12.37 20.19
C GLY A 154 -51.00 12.06 20.10
N PRO A 155 -50.12 12.97 20.55
CA PRO A 155 -48.68 12.76 20.57
C PRO A 155 -48.27 11.54 21.42
N VAL A 156 -47.37 10.71 20.87
CA VAL A 156 -46.76 9.56 21.56
C VAL A 156 -45.34 9.87 22.01
N GLY A 157 -44.84 9.16 23.02
CA GLY A 157 -43.46 9.31 23.51
C GLY A 157 -42.41 8.53 22.71
N SER A 158 -41.15 8.73 23.12
CA SER A 158 -39.97 7.97 22.67
C SER A 158 -40.13 6.45 22.84
N GLY A 159 -39.53 5.67 21.92
CA GLY A 159 -39.56 4.21 21.94
C GLY A 159 -40.77 3.60 21.22
N LEU A 160 -41.50 4.40 20.42
CA LEU A 160 -42.63 3.91 19.65
C LEU A 160 -42.16 2.84 18.64
N THR A 161 -42.89 1.73 18.58
CA THR A 161 -42.60 0.57 17.73
C THR A 161 -43.70 0.41 16.71
N VAL A 162 -43.34 0.46 15.43
CA VAL A 162 -44.23 0.27 14.28
C VAL A 162 -44.06 -1.15 13.73
N THR A 163 -45.16 -1.86 13.62
CA THR A 163 -45.23 -3.25 13.12
C THR A 163 -46.16 -3.34 11.92
N SER A 164 -46.06 -4.43 11.17
CA SER A 164 -46.85 -4.76 9.97
C SER A 164 -47.31 -6.21 10.06
N SER A 165 -48.55 -6.51 9.64
CA SER A 165 -49.07 -7.89 9.66
C SER A 165 -48.35 -8.84 8.71
N ALA A 166 -47.59 -8.30 7.74
CA ALA A 166 -46.71 -9.07 6.86
C ALA A 166 -45.31 -9.35 7.46
N ASN A 167 -45.05 -8.96 8.72
CA ASN A 167 -43.71 -8.98 9.35
C ASN A 167 -42.63 -8.21 8.55
N GLN A 168 -43.06 -7.26 7.71
CA GLN A 168 -42.19 -6.36 6.95
C GLN A 168 -42.81 -4.96 6.92
N VAL A 169 -42.06 -3.97 7.39
CA VAL A 169 -42.41 -2.54 7.34
C VAL A 169 -41.58 -1.88 6.25
N THR A 170 -42.21 -1.12 5.37
CA THR A 170 -41.54 -0.41 4.28
C THR A 170 -41.25 1.03 4.69
N VAL A 171 -39.99 1.46 4.65
CA VAL A 171 -39.62 2.89 4.74
C VAL A 171 -39.76 3.51 3.36
N CYS A 172 -40.34 4.71 3.30
CA CYS A 172 -40.57 5.46 2.07
C CYS A 172 -39.54 6.59 1.95
N GLU A 173 -38.54 6.43 1.08
CA GLU A 173 -37.50 7.44 0.78
C GLU A 173 -37.82 8.17 -0.54
N SER A 174 -37.08 9.22 -0.88
CA SER A 174 -37.39 10.11 -2.03
C SER A 174 -37.22 9.47 -3.41
N ALA A 175 -36.33 8.50 -3.55
CA ALA A 175 -36.08 7.78 -4.82
C ALA A 175 -36.65 6.35 -4.85
N TYR A 176 -36.83 5.72 -3.68
CA TYR A 176 -37.25 4.33 -3.55
C TYR A 176 -37.94 4.08 -2.19
N ALA A 177 -38.71 3.01 -2.13
CA ALA A 177 -39.23 2.44 -0.90
C ALA A 177 -38.46 1.15 -0.55
N ARG A 178 -38.11 0.95 0.72
CA ARG A 178 -37.24 -0.13 1.20
C ARG A 178 -37.92 -0.93 2.31
N GLY A 179 -38.10 -2.22 2.09
CA GLY A 179 -38.77 -3.15 3.00
C GLY A 179 -37.82 -3.75 4.03
N TYR A 180 -38.16 -3.62 5.31
CA TYR A 180 -37.37 -4.11 6.44
C TYR A 180 -38.18 -5.15 7.24
N ARG A 181 -37.56 -6.29 7.55
CA ARG A 181 -38.17 -7.36 8.35
C ARG A 181 -38.36 -6.93 9.80
N GLY A 182 -39.34 -7.50 10.49
CA GLY A 182 -39.62 -7.19 11.89
C GLY A 182 -40.34 -5.85 12.04
N SER A 183 -39.74 -4.93 12.80
CA SER A 183 -40.36 -3.65 13.17
C SER A 183 -39.43 -2.44 12.95
N VAL A 184 -40.04 -1.26 12.91
CA VAL A 184 -39.32 0.03 12.90
C VAL A 184 -39.59 0.74 14.22
N VAL A 185 -38.53 1.07 14.95
CA VAL A 185 -38.61 1.75 16.26
C VAL A 185 -38.12 3.19 16.08
N VAL A 186 -38.82 4.17 16.65
CA VAL A 186 -38.39 5.57 16.65
C VAL A 186 -38.19 6.05 18.09
N SER A 187 -36.99 6.53 18.39
CA SER A 187 -36.56 6.88 19.75
C SER A 187 -35.81 8.20 19.80
N TRP A 188 -36.09 8.98 20.84
CA TRP A 188 -35.33 10.15 21.24
C TRP A 188 -34.18 9.72 22.16
N VAL A 189 -32.94 10.03 21.77
CA VAL A 189 -31.71 9.71 22.50
C VAL A 189 -30.82 10.95 22.51
N SER A 190 -30.46 11.43 23.71
CA SER A 190 -29.47 12.50 23.92
C SER A 190 -29.67 13.77 23.06
N GLY A 191 -30.92 14.19 22.85
CA GLY A 191 -31.23 15.39 22.05
C GLY A 191 -31.39 15.16 20.54
N THR A 192 -31.44 13.91 20.07
CA THR A 192 -31.63 13.55 18.65
C THR A 192 -32.65 12.42 18.50
N THR A 193 -33.47 12.45 17.44
CA THR A 193 -34.34 11.33 17.09
C THR A 193 -33.60 10.35 16.19
N TYR A 194 -33.70 9.06 16.51
CA TYR A 194 -33.14 7.96 15.75
C TYR A 194 -34.26 7.00 15.32
N THR A 195 -34.11 6.43 14.14
CA THR A 195 -34.96 5.36 13.64
C THR A 195 -34.14 4.08 13.52
N PHE A 196 -34.61 3.01 14.16
CA PHE A 196 -33.99 1.70 14.14
C PHE A 196 -34.87 0.71 13.40
N ASN A 197 -34.28 -0.20 12.63
CA ASN A 197 -34.96 -1.45 12.32
C ASN A 197 -34.62 -2.50 13.39
N ARG A 198 -35.66 -3.02 14.05
CA ARG A 198 -35.57 -4.02 15.12
C ARG A 198 -36.02 -5.38 14.58
N LEU A 199 -35.11 -6.33 14.56
CA LEU A 199 -35.31 -7.66 13.96
C LEU A 199 -34.39 -8.71 14.58
N ALA A 200 -34.70 -9.98 14.34
CA ALA A 200 -33.86 -11.11 14.72
C ALA A 200 -32.54 -11.12 13.92
N VAL A 201 -31.41 -11.46 14.55
CA VAL A 201 -30.08 -11.40 13.90
C VAL A 201 -29.99 -12.28 12.64
N GLU A 202 -30.66 -13.44 12.59
CA GLU A 202 -30.67 -14.28 11.39
C GLU A 202 -31.38 -13.60 10.20
N ASP A 203 -32.41 -12.78 10.44
CA ASP A 203 -33.09 -12.00 9.40
C ASP A 203 -32.29 -10.76 8.98
N TYR A 204 -31.54 -10.15 9.91
CA TYR A 204 -30.56 -9.11 9.56
C TYR A 204 -29.50 -9.64 8.58
N LEU A 205 -29.00 -10.86 8.79
CA LEU A 205 -27.93 -11.44 7.97
C LEU A 205 -28.36 -11.69 6.52
N ARG A 206 -29.63 -12.04 6.24
CA ARG A 206 -30.18 -12.07 4.87
C ARG A 206 -30.03 -10.72 4.17
N GLY A 207 -30.17 -9.63 4.93
CA GLY A 207 -30.01 -8.26 4.48
C GLY A 207 -28.58 -7.72 4.46
N VAL A 208 -27.56 -8.53 4.85
CA VAL A 208 -26.13 -8.14 4.90
C VAL A 208 -25.22 -9.05 4.06
N VAL A 209 -25.26 -10.37 4.29
CA VAL A 209 -24.33 -11.33 3.65
C VAL A 209 -24.28 -11.19 2.12
N PRO A 210 -25.40 -11.07 1.37
CA PRO A 210 -25.37 -10.85 -0.08
C PRO A 210 -24.91 -9.44 -0.55
N ARG A 211 -24.48 -8.54 0.36
CA ARG A 211 -23.85 -7.25 0.04
C ARG A 211 -22.35 -7.30 0.35
N GLU A 212 -21.98 -8.00 1.41
CA GLU A 212 -20.58 -8.24 1.78
C GLU A 212 -19.92 -9.31 0.91
N SER A 213 -20.67 -10.29 0.37
CA SER A 213 -20.11 -11.28 -0.56
C SER A 213 -21.13 -11.64 -1.65
N PRO A 214 -20.74 -11.65 -2.95
CA PRO A 214 -21.63 -12.01 -4.04
C PRO A 214 -22.29 -13.38 -3.83
N ALA A 215 -23.61 -13.41 -3.74
CA ALA A 215 -24.35 -14.62 -3.39
C ALA A 215 -24.16 -15.79 -4.39
N THR A 216 -23.81 -15.48 -5.65
CA THR A 216 -23.46 -16.45 -6.70
C THR A 216 -22.18 -17.24 -6.40
N TRP A 217 -21.33 -16.78 -5.48
CA TRP A 217 -20.18 -17.55 -4.99
C TRP A 217 -20.58 -18.90 -4.40
N GLY A 218 -21.80 -19.03 -3.87
CA GLY A 218 -22.32 -20.28 -3.33
C GLY A 218 -22.31 -21.46 -4.33
N SER A 219 -22.32 -21.18 -5.63
CA SER A 219 -22.26 -22.21 -6.69
C SER A 219 -20.83 -22.53 -7.16
N LEU A 220 -19.83 -21.70 -6.84
CA LEU A 220 -18.47 -21.84 -7.35
C LEU A 220 -17.74 -23.05 -6.76
N GLY A 221 -16.76 -23.58 -7.50
CA GLY A 221 -15.96 -24.74 -7.09
C GLY A 221 -16.74 -26.06 -6.97
N GLY A 222 -17.92 -26.16 -7.62
CA GLY A 222 -18.85 -27.27 -7.45
C GLY A 222 -19.69 -27.15 -6.18
N GLY A 223 -20.17 -25.93 -5.87
CA GLY A 223 -20.90 -25.63 -4.63
C GLY A 223 -20.02 -25.38 -3.40
N ARG A 224 -18.70 -25.62 -3.48
CA ARG A 224 -17.78 -25.41 -2.35
C ARG A 224 -17.71 -23.96 -1.88
N GLY A 225 -17.90 -22.98 -2.76
CA GLY A 225 -17.94 -21.56 -2.40
C GLY A 225 -19.04 -21.18 -1.40
N LEU A 226 -20.02 -22.06 -1.14
CA LEU A 226 -20.96 -21.91 -0.02
C LEU A 226 -20.25 -21.85 1.34
N GLU A 227 -19.10 -22.51 1.52
CA GLU A 227 -18.31 -22.45 2.76
C GLU A 227 -17.73 -21.05 3.00
N ALA A 228 -17.39 -20.30 1.95
CA ALA A 228 -16.99 -18.90 2.07
C ALA A 228 -18.17 -18.01 2.52
N LEU A 229 -19.37 -18.25 1.98
CA LEU A 229 -20.60 -17.56 2.41
C LEU A 229 -20.98 -17.90 3.86
N LYS A 230 -20.74 -19.14 4.32
CA LYS A 230 -20.93 -19.54 5.72
C LYS A 230 -19.94 -18.84 6.66
N ALA A 231 -18.68 -18.73 6.26
CA ALA A 231 -17.69 -17.96 7.00
C ALA A 231 -18.10 -16.47 7.09
N GLN A 232 -18.58 -15.89 5.98
CA GLN A 232 -19.11 -14.51 5.96
C GLN A 232 -20.36 -14.33 6.84
N ALA A 233 -21.25 -15.33 6.91
CA ALA A 233 -22.41 -15.29 7.81
C ALA A 233 -21.99 -15.30 9.29
N VAL A 234 -21.05 -16.15 9.69
CA VAL A 234 -20.53 -16.19 11.08
C VAL A 234 -19.75 -14.92 11.43
N ALA A 235 -18.92 -14.42 10.51
CA ALA A 235 -18.18 -13.17 10.69
C ALA A 235 -19.12 -11.97 10.81
N ALA A 236 -20.17 -11.89 9.98
CA ALA A 236 -21.19 -10.86 10.10
C ALA A 236 -21.99 -10.97 11.41
N ARG A 237 -22.40 -12.18 11.81
CA ARG A 237 -23.14 -12.42 13.06
C ARG A 237 -22.35 -11.99 14.29
N SER A 238 -21.08 -12.37 14.36
CA SER A 238 -20.21 -12.05 15.50
C SER A 238 -19.83 -10.56 15.53
N TYR A 239 -19.55 -9.95 14.36
CA TYR A 239 -19.33 -8.50 14.27
C TYR A 239 -20.54 -7.70 14.78
N ALA A 240 -21.75 -8.02 14.32
CA ALA A 240 -22.97 -7.33 14.72
C ALA A 240 -23.22 -7.46 16.22
N LEU A 241 -23.22 -8.70 16.76
CA LEU A 241 -23.50 -8.95 18.18
C LEU A 241 -22.40 -8.44 19.14
N ALA A 242 -21.18 -8.18 18.64
CA ALA A 242 -20.11 -7.53 19.39
C ALA A 242 -20.04 -6.00 19.18
N SER A 243 -20.96 -5.41 18.42
CA SER A 243 -21.00 -3.96 18.13
C SER A 243 -22.01 -3.21 19.00
N ARG A 244 -21.76 -1.91 19.16
CA ARG A 244 -22.66 -0.97 19.85
C ARG A 244 -22.46 0.45 19.30
N ARG A 245 -23.56 1.20 19.16
CA ARG A 245 -23.61 2.58 18.65
C ARG A 245 -23.85 3.60 19.78
N PRO A 246 -23.41 4.87 19.63
CA PRO A 246 -23.78 5.95 20.55
C PRO A 246 -25.30 6.21 20.65
N SER A 247 -26.04 5.90 19.58
CA SER A 247 -27.51 5.92 19.52
C SER A 247 -28.19 4.84 20.37
N GLY A 248 -27.43 3.93 20.97
CA GLY A 248 -27.94 2.75 21.68
C GLY A 248 -28.11 1.50 20.81
N ALA A 249 -28.15 1.65 19.48
CA ALA A 249 -28.29 0.54 18.54
C ALA A 249 -27.13 -0.46 18.59
N THR A 250 -27.38 -1.68 18.12
CA THR A 250 -26.38 -2.75 17.97
C THR A 250 -25.42 -2.44 16.82
N THR A 251 -25.95 -2.01 15.67
CA THR A 251 -25.20 -1.80 14.42
C THR A 251 -25.83 -0.67 13.60
N CYS A 252 -25.33 -0.42 12.38
CA CYS A 252 -25.83 0.61 11.47
C CYS A 252 -25.88 0.12 10.01
N ASP A 253 -26.60 0.86 9.15
CA ASP A 253 -26.93 0.50 7.76
C ASP A 253 -25.85 0.82 6.71
N THR A 254 -24.66 1.30 7.12
CA THR A 254 -23.60 1.78 6.22
C THR A 254 -22.29 1.02 6.38
N THR A 255 -21.34 1.25 5.47
CA THR A 255 -19.95 0.75 5.51
C THR A 255 -19.15 1.18 6.75
N ALA A 256 -19.68 2.05 7.61
CA ALA A 256 -19.14 2.31 8.96
C ALA A 256 -19.43 1.18 9.95
N CYS A 257 -20.38 0.29 9.62
CA CYS A 257 -20.70 -0.94 10.33
C CYS A 257 -20.67 -2.12 9.32
N GLN A 258 -21.79 -2.38 8.63
CA GLN A 258 -21.98 -3.38 7.58
C GLN A 258 -23.07 -2.88 6.61
N VAL A 259 -23.03 -3.26 5.34
CA VAL A 259 -23.99 -2.75 4.34
C VAL A 259 -25.33 -3.47 4.47
N TYR A 260 -26.28 -2.83 5.17
CA TYR A 260 -27.63 -3.35 5.37
C TYR A 260 -28.66 -2.53 4.59
N LEU A 261 -29.37 -3.18 3.66
CA LEU A 261 -30.35 -2.55 2.77
C LEU A 261 -31.77 -3.10 2.97
N GLY A 262 -32.04 -3.76 4.09
CA GLY A 262 -33.29 -4.49 4.29
C GLY A 262 -33.43 -5.72 3.38
N ALA A 263 -34.69 -6.14 3.22
CA ALA A 263 -35.09 -7.34 2.49
C ALA A 263 -35.55 -7.05 1.05
N THR A 264 -36.24 -5.92 0.80
CA THR A 264 -36.78 -5.57 -0.52
C THR A 264 -36.58 -4.10 -0.88
N GLU A 265 -36.58 -3.80 -2.18
CA GLU A 265 -36.46 -2.44 -2.73
C GLU A 265 -37.46 -2.24 -3.87
N GLN A 266 -38.11 -1.07 -3.93
CA GLN A 266 -39.06 -0.70 -4.97
C GLN A 266 -38.75 0.74 -5.40
N ALA A 267 -38.44 0.96 -6.67
CA ALA A 267 -38.22 2.31 -7.19
C ALA A 267 -39.52 3.12 -7.16
N ASN A 268 -39.47 4.41 -6.82
CA ASN A 268 -40.68 5.22 -6.74
C ASN A 268 -41.37 5.33 -8.12
N GLY A 269 -42.67 5.03 -8.15
CA GLY A 269 -43.46 4.92 -9.39
C GLY A 269 -43.40 3.55 -10.09
N SER A 270 -42.55 2.61 -9.63
CA SER A 270 -42.54 1.23 -10.11
C SER A 270 -43.51 0.35 -9.32
N THR A 271 -44.14 -0.62 -9.99
CA THR A 271 -44.88 -1.72 -9.36
C THR A 271 -43.99 -2.92 -9.01
N THR A 272 -42.74 -2.93 -9.49
CA THR A 272 -41.81 -4.05 -9.28
C THR A 272 -41.10 -3.94 -7.93
N VAL A 273 -41.41 -4.87 -7.03
CA VAL A 273 -40.66 -5.08 -5.77
C VAL A 273 -39.52 -6.06 -6.04
N LYS A 274 -38.28 -5.59 -5.88
CA LYS A 274 -37.06 -6.38 -6.01
C LYS A 274 -36.72 -7.01 -4.67
N SER A 275 -36.60 -8.34 -4.62
CA SER A 275 -35.91 -9.00 -3.50
C SER A 275 -34.45 -8.60 -3.50
N LEU A 276 -33.94 -8.21 -2.33
CA LEU A 276 -32.52 -8.03 -2.10
C LEU A 276 -31.89 -9.28 -1.44
N GLU A 277 -32.69 -10.10 -0.76
CA GLU A 277 -32.25 -11.38 -0.18
C GLU A 277 -32.05 -12.45 -1.26
N HIS A 278 -31.24 -13.48 -1.01
CA HIS A 278 -30.84 -14.46 -2.02
C HIS A 278 -30.69 -15.90 -1.45
N PRO A 279 -31.31 -16.93 -2.05
CA PRO A 279 -31.36 -18.29 -1.49
C PRO A 279 -30.00 -18.90 -1.09
N LEU A 280 -28.93 -18.67 -1.86
CA LEU A 280 -27.59 -19.19 -1.53
C LEU A 280 -26.99 -18.57 -0.25
N THR A 281 -27.22 -17.28 0.01
CA THR A 281 -26.77 -16.65 1.27
C THR A 281 -27.68 -17.01 2.42
N ASP A 282 -28.97 -17.13 2.18
CA ASP A 282 -29.95 -17.56 3.19
C ASP A 282 -29.69 -19.02 3.63
N ALA A 283 -29.24 -19.89 2.72
CA ALA A 283 -28.73 -21.22 3.02
C ALA A 283 -27.44 -21.19 3.87
N ALA A 284 -26.51 -20.27 3.61
CA ALA A 284 -25.30 -20.10 4.42
C ALA A 284 -25.59 -19.54 5.82
N VAL A 285 -26.53 -18.61 5.94
CA VAL A 285 -27.01 -18.03 7.21
C VAL A 285 -27.69 -19.12 8.05
N SER A 286 -28.68 -19.81 7.49
CA SER A 286 -29.42 -20.88 8.20
C SER A 286 -28.54 -22.08 8.59
N GLN A 287 -27.62 -22.53 7.73
CA GLN A 287 -26.66 -23.61 8.07
C GLN A 287 -25.60 -23.18 9.10
N THR A 288 -25.54 -21.88 9.45
CA THR A 288 -24.68 -21.35 10.52
C THR A 288 -25.47 -20.68 11.64
N ALA A 289 -26.78 -20.90 11.75
CA ALA A 289 -27.64 -20.19 12.71
C ALA A 289 -27.09 -20.28 14.15
N GLY A 290 -27.03 -19.14 14.84
CA GLY A 290 -26.46 -19.05 16.18
C GLY A 290 -24.94 -19.32 16.32
N ARG A 291 -24.21 -19.60 15.22
CA ARG A 291 -22.74 -19.74 15.24
C ARG A 291 -22.04 -18.39 15.29
N VAL A 292 -21.16 -18.20 16.27
CA VAL A 292 -20.32 -17.01 16.48
C VAL A 292 -18.90 -17.37 16.91
N MET A 293 -17.94 -16.47 16.67
CA MET A 293 -16.60 -16.54 17.25
C MET A 293 -16.60 -15.93 18.65
N ARG A 294 -16.02 -16.62 19.64
CA ARG A 294 -15.82 -16.11 21.01
C ARG A 294 -14.34 -16.00 21.37
N THR A 295 -13.97 -14.93 22.06
CA THR A 295 -12.63 -14.75 22.62
C THR A 295 -12.33 -15.78 23.72
N SER A 296 -11.07 -15.90 24.14
CA SER A 296 -10.67 -16.69 25.31
C SER A 296 -11.40 -16.30 26.61
N ALA A 297 -11.84 -15.05 26.73
CA ALA A 297 -12.66 -14.54 27.83
C ALA A 297 -14.18 -14.80 27.65
N GLY A 298 -14.60 -15.56 26.64
CA GLY A 298 -16.00 -15.94 26.41
C GLY A 298 -16.90 -14.85 25.79
N ALA A 299 -16.41 -13.62 25.61
CA ALA A 299 -17.14 -12.57 24.90
C ALA A 299 -17.23 -12.88 23.39
N ILE A 300 -18.30 -12.44 22.73
CA ILE A 300 -18.39 -12.52 21.25
C ILE A 300 -17.30 -11.63 20.65
N ALA A 301 -16.53 -12.16 19.71
CA ALA A 301 -15.43 -11.45 19.07
C ALA A 301 -15.94 -10.54 17.94
N ARG A 302 -15.44 -9.30 17.88
CA ARG A 302 -15.72 -8.37 16.78
C ARG A 302 -14.90 -8.74 15.54
N THR A 303 -15.40 -9.71 14.80
CA THR A 303 -14.79 -10.29 13.59
C THR A 303 -14.89 -9.34 12.40
N GLU A 304 -13.95 -8.41 12.30
CA GLU A 304 -13.76 -7.60 11.10
C GLU A 304 -13.44 -8.49 9.87
N PHE A 305 -13.74 -7.98 8.68
CA PHE A 305 -13.44 -8.62 7.40
C PHE A 305 -13.25 -7.54 6.32
N SER A 306 -12.62 -7.87 5.20
CA SER A 306 -12.45 -6.96 4.07
C SER A 306 -12.36 -7.72 2.74
N SER A 307 -12.54 -7.02 1.61
CA SER A 307 -12.68 -7.66 0.29
C SER A 307 -11.49 -8.54 -0.09
N SER A 308 -10.28 -7.98 -0.07
CA SER A 308 -9.06 -8.73 -0.39
C SER A 308 -7.90 -8.26 0.49
N THR A 309 -7.12 -9.21 0.99
CA THR A 309 -6.01 -8.95 1.92
C THR A 309 -4.74 -8.52 1.21
N GLY A 310 -4.55 -8.90 -0.07
CA GLY A 310 -3.31 -8.71 -0.83
C GLY A 310 -2.30 -9.85 -0.65
N GLY A 311 -2.65 -10.85 0.17
CA GLY A 311 -1.81 -11.98 0.57
C GLY A 311 -1.45 -12.05 2.06
N TRP A 312 -1.86 -11.10 2.90
CA TRP A 312 -1.58 -11.10 4.34
C TRP A 312 -2.55 -10.19 5.11
N THR A 313 -2.98 -10.60 6.31
CA THR A 313 -3.78 -9.74 7.20
C THR A 313 -2.91 -8.77 8.00
N LEU A 314 -3.46 -7.61 8.35
CA LEU A 314 -2.80 -6.55 9.13
C LEU A 314 -2.63 -6.90 10.63
N GLY A 315 -3.29 -7.96 11.10
CA GLY A 315 -3.37 -8.31 12.53
C GLY A 315 -4.20 -7.31 13.35
N GLY A 316 -3.87 -7.16 14.64
CA GLY A 316 -4.59 -6.33 15.61
C GLY A 316 -5.35 -7.19 16.61
N SER A 317 -6.69 -7.14 16.56
CA SER A 317 -7.59 -7.95 17.42
C SER A 317 -7.41 -9.46 17.25
N PHE A 318 -6.78 -9.88 16.16
CA PHE A 318 -6.42 -11.26 15.81
C PHE A 318 -4.95 -11.25 15.33
N PRO A 319 -4.22 -12.37 15.41
CA PRO A 319 -2.88 -12.49 14.84
C PRO A 319 -2.85 -12.13 13.35
N ALA A 320 -1.74 -11.57 12.87
CA ALA A 320 -1.51 -11.42 11.45
C ALA A 320 -1.20 -12.79 10.83
N VAL A 321 -1.85 -13.13 9.71
CA VAL A 321 -1.69 -14.42 9.01
C VAL A 321 -1.49 -14.20 7.51
N GLU A 322 -0.65 -15.04 6.91
CA GLU A 322 -0.53 -15.14 5.45
C GLU A 322 -1.84 -15.66 4.85
N ASP A 323 -2.34 -14.99 3.82
CA ASP A 323 -3.59 -15.32 3.13
C ASP A 323 -3.29 -15.84 1.73
N ALA A 324 -2.95 -17.12 1.67
CA ALA A 324 -2.73 -17.83 0.41
C ALA A 324 -4.03 -17.99 -0.41
N GLY A 325 -5.22 -17.93 0.23
CA GLY A 325 -6.51 -17.98 -0.45
C GLY A 325 -6.74 -16.76 -1.35
N ASP A 326 -6.27 -15.58 -0.92
CA ASP A 326 -6.36 -14.31 -1.66
C ASP A 326 -5.64 -14.38 -3.02
N ALA A 327 -4.81 -15.42 -3.24
CA ALA A 327 -4.16 -15.73 -4.51
C ALA A 327 -5.09 -16.28 -5.61
N THR A 328 -6.33 -16.63 -5.29
CA THR A 328 -7.29 -17.22 -6.24
C THR A 328 -7.45 -16.41 -7.53
N ALA A 329 -7.58 -17.09 -8.67
CA ALA A 329 -7.85 -16.46 -9.97
C ALA A 329 -9.20 -15.71 -10.01
N LEU A 330 -10.07 -15.96 -9.03
CA LEU A 330 -11.35 -15.27 -8.85
C LEU A 330 -11.21 -13.85 -8.27
N ASN A 331 -10.01 -13.40 -7.88
CA ASN A 331 -9.78 -12.14 -7.16
C ASN A 331 -9.19 -11.01 -8.06
N PRO A 332 -10.04 -10.13 -8.67
CA PRO A 332 -9.58 -8.97 -9.44
C PRO A 332 -9.06 -7.80 -8.57
N HIS A 333 -8.92 -7.99 -7.27
CA HIS A 333 -8.43 -6.99 -6.32
C HIS A 333 -7.07 -7.31 -5.71
N ARG A 334 -6.53 -8.53 -5.93
CA ARG A 334 -5.24 -8.99 -5.40
C ARG A 334 -4.09 -8.01 -5.68
N SER A 335 -4.07 -7.45 -6.88
CA SER A 335 -3.13 -6.43 -7.34
C SER A 335 -3.84 -5.33 -8.13
N TRP A 336 -3.29 -4.11 -8.13
CA TRP A 336 -3.82 -2.96 -8.85
C TRP A 336 -2.74 -1.90 -9.08
N THR A 337 -2.92 -1.09 -10.13
CA THR A 337 -2.12 0.13 -10.35
C THR A 337 -3.09 1.28 -10.66
N VAL A 338 -2.77 2.48 -10.18
CA VAL A 338 -3.50 3.72 -10.51
C VAL A 338 -2.51 4.88 -10.57
N GLN A 339 -2.76 5.83 -11.46
CA GLN A 339 -1.96 7.05 -11.59
C GLN A 339 -2.81 8.27 -11.19
N VAL A 340 -2.22 9.20 -10.46
CA VAL A 340 -2.91 10.37 -9.90
C VAL A 340 -2.03 11.61 -10.09
N GLY A 341 -2.56 12.66 -10.70
CA GLY A 341 -1.80 13.89 -10.97
C GLY A 341 -1.23 14.52 -9.69
N LEU A 342 0.03 14.97 -9.68
CA LEU A 342 0.65 15.50 -8.45
C LEU A 342 -0.07 16.73 -7.90
N ALA A 343 -0.70 17.55 -8.74
CA ALA A 343 -1.57 18.65 -8.29
C ALA A 343 -2.82 18.15 -7.54
N GLN A 344 -3.41 17.03 -7.98
CA GLN A 344 -4.54 16.39 -7.28
C GLN A 344 -4.08 15.78 -5.96
N VAL A 345 -2.91 15.13 -5.93
CA VAL A 345 -2.33 14.58 -4.68
C VAL A 345 -2.00 15.70 -3.69
N ALA A 346 -1.40 16.80 -4.15
CA ALA A 346 -1.08 17.96 -3.32
C ALA A 346 -2.35 18.59 -2.73
N SER A 347 -3.39 18.77 -3.55
CA SER A 347 -4.70 19.26 -3.09
C SER A 347 -5.34 18.33 -2.05
N ALA A 348 -5.33 17.02 -2.29
CA ALA A 348 -5.95 16.03 -1.39
C ALA A 348 -5.19 15.83 -0.07
N LEU A 349 -3.88 16.07 -0.04
CA LEU A 349 -3.04 15.98 1.17
C LEU A 349 -2.78 17.33 1.86
N GLY A 350 -3.24 18.44 1.26
CA GLY A 350 -3.00 19.79 1.76
C GLY A 350 -1.53 20.19 1.76
N THR A 351 -0.81 19.93 0.66
CA THR A 351 0.59 20.33 0.43
C THR A 351 0.69 21.34 -0.73
N GLY A 352 1.84 22.02 -0.83
CA GLY A 352 2.27 22.66 -2.07
C GLY A 352 2.67 21.62 -3.13
N ALA A 353 3.25 22.11 -4.24
CA ALA A 353 3.69 21.27 -5.35
C ALA A 353 4.69 20.19 -4.90
N ILE A 354 4.45 18.96 -5.33
CA ILE A 354 5.22 17.77 -4.92
C ILE A 354 6.41 17.59 -5.87
N ALA A 355 7.60 17.41 -5.29
CA ALA A 355 8.82 17.03 -6.00
C ALA A 355 9.06 15.51 -5.97
N SER A 356 8.70 14.84 -4.87
CA SER A 356 8.76 13.38 -4.78
C SER A 356 7.84 12.79 -3.70
N MET A 357 7.56 11.50 -3.83
CA MET A 357 6.81 10.69 -2.86
C MET A 357 7.49 9.33 -2.72
N ARG A 358 7.55 8.80 -1.50
CA ARG A 358 8.03 7.44 -1.20
C ARG A 358 7.34 6.84 0.02
N VAL A 359 7.22 5.52 0.06
CA VAL A 359 6.82 4.82 1.29
C VAL A 359 8.01 4.83 2.25
N SER A 360 7.83 5.41 3.45
CA SER A 360 8.91 5.59 4.44
C SER A 360 8.87 4.58 5.58
N ALA A 361 7.74 3.88 5.77
CA ALA A 361 7.63 2.76 6.71
C ALA A 361 6.57 1.75 6.26
N ARG A 362 6.73 0.49 6.66
CA ARG A 362 5.83 -0.63 6.33
C ARG A 362 5.62 -1.57 7.53
N THR A 363 4.73 -2.54 7.36
CA THR A 363 4.36 -3.56 8.36
C THR A 363 5.33 -4.74 8.47
N GLY A 364 6.18 -4.98 7.46
CA GLY A 364 7.12 -6.11 7.44
C GLY A 364 6.51 -7.46 7.05
N LEU A 365 5.25 -7.50 6.61
CA LEU A 365 4.48 -8.73 6.39
C LEU A 365 4.16 -8.96 4.90
N GLY A 366 4.79 -9.97 4.31
CA GLY A 366 4.58 -10.35 2.91
C GLY A 366 5.34 -9.49 1.89
N PRO A 367 4.97 -9.58 0.59
CA PRO A 367 5.66 -8.91 -0.51
C PRO A 367 5.78 -7.39 -0.34
N ASP A 368 6.82 -6.84 -0.97
CA ASP A 368 7.16 -5.40 -0.93
C ASP A 368 7.47 -4.88 0.49
N GLY A 369 7.66 -5.76 1.47
CA GLY A 369 7.75 -5.41 2.90
C GLY A 369 6.39 -5.16 3.56
N GLY A 370 5.30 -5.54 2.91
CA GLY A 370 3.93 -5.45 3.42
C GLY A 370 3.24 -4.09 3.23
N ARG A 371 2.06 -3.98 3.85
CA ARG A 371 1.26 -2.75 3.92
C ARG A 371 2.13 -1.56 4.33
N ALA A 372 2.00 -0.45 3.63
CA ALA A 372 2.64 0.79 4.00
C ALA A 372 2.01 1.30 5.31
N THR A 373 2.81 1.92 6.17
CA THR A 373 2.35 2.57 7.39
C THR A 373 2.54 4.08 7.30
N SER A 374 3.63 4.53 6.69
CA SER A 374 3.95 5.94 6.43
C SER A 374 4.37 6.20 4.99
N VAL A 375 3.95 7.36 4.47
CA VAL A 375 4.35 7.92 3.17
C VAL A 375 5.00 9.27 3.43
N GLN A 376 6.20 9.48 2.90
CA GLN A 376 6.89 10.76 2.92
C GLN A 376 6.69 11.48 1.58
N VAL A 377 6.39 12.78 1.66
CA VAL A 377 6.16 13.67 0.53
C VAL A 377 7.11 14.86 0.68
N THR A 378 7.96 15.08 -0.33
CA THR A 378 8.85 16.24 -0.40
C THR A 378 8.31 17.19 -1.46
N GLN A 379 8.16 18.46 -1.09
CA GLN A 379 7.65 19.52 -1.95
C GLN A 379 8.79 20.20 -2.73
N THR A 380 8.46 20.97 -3.77
CA THR A 380 9.44 21.66 -4.64
C THR A 380 10.24 22.77 -3.96
N ASP A 381 9.81 23.21 -2.78
CA ASP A 381 10.55 24.12 -1.87
C ASP A 381 11.52 23.37 -0.93
N GLY A 382 11.57 22.03 -1.01
CA GLY A 382 12.31 21.16 -0.10
C GLY A 382 11.54 20.75 1.17
N THR A 383 10.41 21.39 1.48
CA THR A 383 9.64 21.11 2.69
C THR A 383 9.08 19.69 2.63
N THR A 384 9.45 18.87 3.62
CA THR A 384 9.10 17.45 3.65
C THR A 384 8.08 17.15 4.76
N ARG A 385 7.02 16.40 4.42
CA ARG A 385 5.93 16.01 5.33
C ARG A 385 5.73 14.50 5.27
N THR A 386 5.26 13.92 6.38
CA THR A 386 4.96 12.48 6.48
C THR A 386 3.49 12.28 6.83
N PHE A 387 2.83 11.38 6.11
CA PHE A 387 1.42 11.03 6.25
C PHE A 387 1.28 9.54 6.57
N THR A 388 0.21 9.13 7.26
CA THR A 388 -0.09 7.70 7.38
C THR A 388 -0.60 7.16 6.04
N ALA A 389 -0.26 5.91 5.71
CA ALA A 389 -0.67 5.31 4.43
C ALA A 389 -2.20 5.25 4.28
N ASN A 390 -2.95 5.02 5.37
CA ASN A 390 -4.42 5.07 5.32
C ASN A 390 -4.98 6.50 5.15
N ALA A 391 -4.28 7.56 5.56
CA ALA A 391 -4.68 8.93 5.22
C ALA A 391 -4.53 9.19 3.72
N VAL A 392 -3.39 8.79 3.12
CA VAL A 392 -3.17 8.87 1.65
C VAL A 392 -4.20 8.04 0.90
N ARG A 393 -4.46 6.80 1.34
CA ARG A 393 -5.49 5.92 0.80
C ARG A 393 -6.86 6.58 0.79
N THR A 394 -7.31 7.13 1.92
CA THR A 394 -8.63 7.77 2.04
C THR A 394 -8.73 9.04 1.18
N ALA A 395 -7.68 9.89 1.20
CA ALA A 395 -7.66 11.13 0.44
C ALA A 395 -7.67 10.93 -1.09
N LEU A 396 -7.06 9.84 -1.57
CA LEU A 396 -6.95 9.52 -3.01
C LEU A 396 -7.90 8.39 -3.47
N GLY A 397 -8.76 7.87 -2.60
CA GLY A 397 -9.70 6.78 -2.92
C GLY A 397 -9.05 5.42 -3.24
N LEU A 398 -7.83 5.16 -2.76
CA LEU A 398 -7.09 3.93 -3.07
C LEU A 398 -7.76 2.69 -2.44
N LYS A 399 -7.67 1.55 -3.14
CA LYS A 399 -8.25 0.27 -2.67
C LYS A 399 -7.75 -0.11 -1.27
N SER A 400 -6.45 -0.02 -1.01
CA SER A 400 -5.83 -0.39 0.28
C SER A 400 -4.67 0.54 0.65
N ASP A 401 -4.12 0.35 1.85
CA ASP A 401 -2.84 0.89 2.31
C ASP A 401 -1.65 -0.03 1.95
N TRP A 402 -1.88 -1.14 1.22
CA TRP A 402 -0.81 -1.92 0.61
C TRP A 402 -0.48 -1.35 -0.75
N PHE A 403 0.46 -0.42 -0.78
CA PHE A 403 1.02 0.10 -2.03
C PHE A 403 2.52 0.40 -1.92
N SER A 404 3.16 0.57 -3.07
CA SER A 404 4.30 1.45 -3.26
C SER A 404 3.84 2.68 -4.05
N VAL A 405 4.63 3.75 -4.01
CA VAL A 405 4.36 4.98 -4.76
C VAL A 405 5.65 5.53 -5.32
N SER A 406 5.60 5.97 -6.58
CA SER A 406 6.64 6.79 -7.19
C SER A 406 6.03 8.07 -7.77
N ALA A 407 6.71 9.18 -7.52
CA ALA A 407 6.48 10.47 -8.17
C ALA A 407 7.81 10.89 -8.80
N LEU A 408 8.31 10.05 -9.71
CA LEU A 408 9.60 10.15 -10.38
C LEU A 408 9.38 9.79 -11.85
N SER A 409 9.92 10.56 -12.81
CA SER A 409 9.79 10.20 -14.21
C SER A 409 10.76 9.08 -14.59
N THR A 410 10.40 8.26 -15.57
CA THR A 410 11.27 7.22 -16.11
C THR A 410 12.62 7.79 -16.59
N ALA A 411 12.62 9.01 -17.15
CA ALA A 411 13.84 9.68 -17.61
C ALA A 411 14.76 10.10 -16.45
N GLU A 412 14.21 10.68 -15.38
CA GLU A 412 14.99 11.04 -14.18
C GLU A 412 15.60 9.80 -13.50
N VAL A 413 14.84 8.70 -13.45
CA VAL A 413 15.31 7.42 -12.93
C VAL A 413 16.41 6.83 -13.81
N GLN A 414 16.21 6.79 -15.13
CA GLN A 414 17.21 6.25 -16.08
C GLN A 414 18.53 7.01 -16.01
N LYS A 415 18.50 8.35 -15.82
CA LYS A 415 19.69 9.16 -15.55
C LYS A 415 20.42 8.72 -14.27
N VAL A 416 19.70 8.50 -13.18
CA VAL A 416 20.28 8.06 -11.89
C VAL A 416 20.87 6.65 -12.00
N VAL A 417 20.16 5.70 -12.63
CA VAL A 417 20.69 4.34 -12.87
C VAL A 417 21.96 4.41 -13.74
N THR A 418 21.94 5.20 -14.81
CA THR A 418 23.10 5.38 -15.70
C THR A 418 24.29 6.01 -14.97
N ALA A 419 24.05 7.04 -14.16
CA ALA A 419 25.08 7.67 -13.35
C ALA A 419 25.69 6.70 -12.33
N LEU A 420 24.89 5.84 -11.68
CA LEU A 420 25.38 4.84 -10.72
C LEU A 420 26.25 3.77 -11.39
N TYR A 421 25.87 3.31 -12.58
CA TYR A 421 26.70 2.41 -13.38
C TYR A 421 28.04 3.06 -13.75
N VAL A 422 28.03 4.31 -14.21
CA VAL A 422 29.27 5.05 -14.57
C VAL A 422 30.14 5.31 -13.33
N ASP A 423 29.55 5.71 -12.20
CA ASP A 423 30.29 6.05 -10.98
C ASP A 423 30.82 4.82 -10.23
N ILE A 424 30.22 3.64 -10.38
CA ILE A 424 30.59 2.44 -9.61
C ILE A 424 31.35 1.42 -10.47
N LEU A 425 31.00 1.24 -11.76
CA LEU A 425 31.66 0.32 -12.70
C LEU A 425 32.55 1.02 -13.74
N GLY A 426 32.41 2.33 -13.98
CA GLY A 426 33.13 3.04 -15.04
C GLY A 426 32.55 2.85 -16.45
N ARG A 427 31.36 2.25 -16.58
CA ARG A 427 30.64 2.03 -17.85
C ARG A 427 29.16 2.37 -17.74
N GLY A 428 28.48 2.53 -18.87
CA GLY A 428 27.00 2.59 -18.88
C GLY A 428 26.34 1.24 -18.59
N PRO A 429 25.05 1.23 -18.20
CA PRO A 429 24.26 0.02 -18.11
C PRO A 429 23.94 -0.53 -19.51
N ASP A 430 23.80 -1.84 -19.58
CA ASP A 430 23.15 -2.53 -20.70
C ASP A 430 21.62 -2.32 -20.67
N PRO A 431 20.89 -2.58 -21.77
CA PRO A 431 19.45 -2.30 -21.84
C PRO A 431 18.59 -3.07 -20.83
N GLU A 432 18.97 -4.30 -20.48
CA GLU A 432 18.23 -5.15 -19.53
C GLU A 432 18.43 -4.68 -18.09
N GLY A 433 19.69 -4.43 -17.70
CA GLY A 433 20.05 -3.83 -16.42
C GLY A 433 19.40 -2.46 -16.23
N LEU A 434 19.44 -1.59 -17.26
CA LEU A 434 18.79 -0.29 -17.22
C LEU A 434 17.28 -0.42 -17.00
N ALA A 435 16.60 -1.30 -17.74
CA ALA A 435 15.16 -1.52 -17.59
C ALA A 435 14.80 -2.08 -16.19
N THR A 436 15.55 -3.08 -15.73
CA THR A 436 15.32 -3.77 -14.45
C THR A 436 15.51 -2.81 -13.26
N TRP A 437 16.61 -2.08 -13.21
CA TRP A 437 16.86 -1.09 -12.15
C TRP A 437 15.91 0.10 -12.23
N THR A 438 15.53 0.54 -13.44
CA THR A 438 14.52 1.59 -13.61
C THR A 438 13.17 1.16 -13.03
N ALA A 439 12.73 -0.08 -13.29
CA ALA A 439 11.50 -0.63 -12.73
C ALA A 439 11.55 -0.75 -11.19
N ILE A 440 12.70 -1.12 -10.61
CA ILE A 440 12.89 -1.20 -9.15
C ILE A 440 12.80 0.20 -8.51
N VAL A 441 13.48 1.21 -9.06
CA VAL A 441 13.42 2.58 -8.50
C VAL A 441 12.05 3.23 -8.73
N LEU A 442 11.39 2.98 -9.87
CA LEU A 442 10.00 3.39 -10.11
C LEU A 442 8.97 2.64 -9.25
N ARG A 443 9.34 1.51 -8.62
CA ARG A 443 8.49 0.83 -7.63
C ARG A 443 8.75 1.37 -6.23
N ASP A 444 10.01 1.45 -5.80
CA ASP A 444 10.39 1.61 -4.39
C ASP A 444 10.77 3.04 -4.00
N GLY A 445 11.17 3.89 -4.96
CA GLY A 445 11.63 5.25 -4.72
C GLY A 445 13.04 5.37 -4.13
N ASP A 446 13.84 4.30 -4.20
CA ASP A 446 15.20 4.25 -3.66
C ASP A 446 16.24 3.75 -4.69
N ALA A 447 17.17 4.62 -5.08
CA ALA A 447 18.32 4.27 -5.91
C ALA A 447 19.47 3.62 -5.12
N GLY A 448 19.43 3.62 -3.78
CA GLY A 448 20.34 2.86 -2.92
C GLY A 448 20.33 1.36 -3.21
N GLN A 449 19.17 0.79 -3.58
CA GLN A 449 19.10 -0.60 -4.06
C GLN A 449 19.92 -0.85 -5.33
N VAL A 450 19.91 0.09 -6.28
CA VAL A 450 20.70 0.01 -7.52
C VAL A 450 22.19 0.06 -7.19
N ALA A 451 22.60 1.03 -6.37
CA ALA A 451 23.97 1.14 -5.88
C ALA A 451 24.42 -0.15 -5.16
N ARG A 452 23.57 -0.73 -4.31
CA ARG A 452 23.86 -1.98 -3.57
C ARG A 452 24.02 -3.17 -4.51
N GLY A 453 23.13 -3.32 -5.49
CA GLY A 453 23.21 -4.38 -6.50
C GLY A 453 24.48 -4.30 -7.33
N ILE A 454 24.89 -3.09 -7.74
CA ILE A 454 26.13 -2.88 -8.49
C ILE A 454 27.36 -3.13 -7.61
N VAL A 455 27.40 -2.60 -6.38
CA VAL A 455 28.58 -2.75 -5.50
C VAL A 455 28.87 -4.20 -5.14
N MET A 456 27.83 -5.00 -4.89
CA MET A 456 27.97 -6.44 -4.59
C MET A 456 28.04 -7.33 -5.84
N SER A 457 27.99 -6.76 -7.03
CA SER A 457 28.03 -7.51 -8.29
C SER A 457 29.40 -8.19 -8.50
N THR A 458 29.38 -9.37 -9.11
CA THR A 458 30.58 -10.11 -9.51
C THR A 458 31.53 -9.24 -10.32
N GLU A 459 31.03 -8.41 -11.24
CA GLU A 459 31.82 -7.49 -12.06
C GLU A 459 32.57 -6.43 -11.22
N ARG A 460 31.87 -5.78 -10.27
CA ARG A 460 32.46 -4.74 -9.41
C ARG A 460 33.50 -5.31 -8.44
N LEU A 461 33.26 -6.53 -7.96
CA LEU A 461 34.17 -7.21 -7.05
C LEU A 461 35.39 -7.80 -7.79
N HIS A 462 35.20 -8.38 -8.99
CA HIS A 462 36.29 -8.80 -9.87
C HIS A 462 37.24 -7.63 -10.18
N THR A 463 36.68 -6.49 -10.62
CA THR A 463 37.43 -5.27 -10.93
C THR A 463 38.23 -4.76 -9.72
N PHE A 464 37.70 -4.96 -8.50
CA PHE A 464 38.36 -4.57 -7.26
C PHE A 464 39.52 -5.50 -6.88
N VAL A 465 39.28 -6.82 -6.87
CA VAL A 465 40.32 -7.84 -6.59
C VAL A 465 41.46 -7.72 -7.60
N ALA A 466 41.15 -7.52 -8.88
CA ALA A 466 42.14 -7.27 -9.94
C ALA A 466 42.96 -5.99 -9.74
N ALA A 467 42.40 -4.95 -9.11
CA ALA A 467 43.16 -3.73 -8.77
C ALA A 467 44.14 -3.98 -7.61
N GLU A 468 43.71 -4.67 -6.55
CA GLU A 468 44.57 -4.98 -5.40
C GLU A 468 45.68 -5.99 -5.75
N TYR A 469 45.39 -7.02 -6.58
CA TYR A 469 46.42 -7.93 -7.11
C TYR A 469 47.48 -7.19 -7.94
N ARG A 470 47.08 -6.26 -8.81
CA ARG A 470 48.04 -5.43 -9.57
C ARG A 470 48.85 -4.50 -8.67
N ALA A 471 48.25 -3.93 -7.63
CA ALA A 471 48.95 -3.04 -6.70
C ALA A 471 49.97 -3.79 -5.82
N ALA A 472 49.59 -4.96 -5.29
CA ALA A 472 50.42 -5.73 -4.35
C ALA A 472 51.42 -6.68 -5.05
N LEU A 473 50.99 -7.36 -6.11
CA LEU A 473 51.74 -8.45 -6.76
C LEU A 473 52.23 -8.07 -8.16
N GLY A 474 51.70 -7.00 -8.76
CA GLY A 474 52.08 -6.53 -10.10
C GLY A 474 51.63 -7.45 -11.24
N ARG A 475 50.58 -8.24 -11.02
CA ARG A 475 49.95 -9.14 -12.00
C ARG A 475 48.43 -9.17 -11.81
N GLU A 476 47.73 -9.78 -12.76
CA GLU A 476 46.32 -10.14 -12.57
C GLU A 476 46.16 -11.38 -11.67
N PRO A 477 45.00 -11.54 -11.00
CA PRO A 477 44.66 -12.76 -10.25
C PRO A 477 44.38 -13.94 -11.19
N GLU A 478 44.81 -15.11 -10.78
CA GLU A 478 44.38 -16.38 -11.38
C GLU A 478 42.86 -16.60 -11.20
N PRO A 479 42.16 -17.28 -12.15
CA PRO A 479 40.70 -17.37 -12.11
C PRO A 479 40.11 -17.92 -10.81
N GLY A 480 40.77 -18.90 -10.20
CA GLY A 480 40.35 -19.46 -8.90
C GLY A 480 40.49 -18.47 -7.73
N GLY A 481 41.57 -17.69 -7.69
CA GLY A 481 41.75 -16.63 -6.69
C GLY A 481 40.77 -15.48 -6.88
N LEU A 482 40.54 -15.08 -8.13
CA LEU A 482 39.55 -14.05 -8.48
C LEU A 482 38.13 -14.42 -8.02
N GLN A 483 37.70 -15.67 -8.27
CA GLN A 483 36.42 -16.18 -7.78
C GLN A 483 36.41 -16.27 -6.25
N PHE A 484 37.44 -16.86 -5.64
CA PHE A 484 37.52 -17.04 -4.19
C PHE A 484 37.36 -15.71 -3.44
N TRP A 485 38.15 -14.68 -3.78
CA TRP A 485 38.06 -13.39 -3.11
C TRP A 485 36.73 -12.67 -3.37
N THR A 486 36.12 -12.88 -4.55
CA THR A 486 34.79 -12.34 -4.86
C THR A 486 33.71 -12.93 -3.97
N GLU A 487 33.66 -14.26 -3.84
CA GLU A 487 32.75 -14.93 -2.91
C GLU A 487 33.03 -14.54 -1.44
N TYR A 488 34.31 -14.33 -1.09
CA TYR A 488 34.72 -13.96 0.25
C TYR A 488 34.25 -12.55 0.65
N LEU A 489 34.30 -11.59 -0.29
CA LEU A 489 33.69 -10.26 -0.12
C LEU A 489 32.15 -10.33 -0.09
N GLN A 490 31.52 -11.16 -0.93
CA GLN A 490 30.06 -11.34 -0.93
C GLN A 490 29.52 -11.88 0.40
N ARG A 491 30.32 -12.65 1.14
CA ARG A 491 30.01 -13.15 2.50
C ARG A 491 30.22 -12.10 3.61
N GLY A 492 30.63 -10.87 3.27
CA GLY A 492 30.76 -9.76 4.22
C GLY A 492 32.20 -9.42 4.65
N THR A 493 33.22 -10.01 4.01
CA THR A 493 34.62 -9.62 4.27
C THR A 493 34.89 -8.18 3.82
N THR A 494 35.78 -7.49 4.54
CA THR A 494 36.08 -6.07 4.33
C THR A 494 37.26 -5.86 3.39
N VAL A 495 37.38 -4.65 2.82
CA VAL A 495 38.52 -4.25 1.97
C VAL A 495 39.87 -4.36 2.73
N PRO A 496 40.00 -3.88 3.99
CA PRO A 496 41.23 -4.07 4.75
C PRO A 496 41.64 -5.52 5.00
N GLU A 497 40.68 -6.45 5.15
CA GLU A 497 41.01 -7.88 5.27
C GLU A 497 41.53 -8.47 3.95
N LEU A 498 40.90 -8.16 2.81
CA LEU A 498 41.40 -8.55 1.48
C LEU A 498 42.83 -8.05 1.26
N GLN A 499 43.09 -6.77 1.57
CA GLN A 499 44.42 -6.18 1.49
C GLN A 499 45.39 -6.90 2.44
N ALA A 500 44.99 -7.18 3.68
CA ALA A 500 45.81 -7.91 4.65
C ALA A 500 46.25 -9.28 4.13
N PHE A 501 45.42 -10.03 3.41
CA PHE A 501 45.82 -11.30 2.80
C PHE A 501 46.76 -11.11 1.59
N ILE A 502 46.40 -10.28 0.61
CA ILE A 502 47.17 -10.17 -0.65
C ILE A 502 48.56 -9.57 -0.39
N TYR A 503 48.65 -8.43 0.32
CA TYR A 503 49.92 -7.72 0.48
C TYR A 503 50.86 -8.42 1.47
N SER A 504 50.35 -9.15 2.47
CA SER A 504 51.20 -9.89 3.41
C SER A 504 51.68 -11.25 2.87
N SER A 505 51.16 -11.68 1.72
CA SER A 505 51.52 -12.93 1.06
C SER A 505 53.03 -13.07 0.82
N GLU A 506 53.48 -14.31 0.71
CA GLU A 506 54.89 -14.60 0.44
C GLU A 506 55.32 -14.19 -0.98
N GLU A 507 54.38 -14.14 -1.92
CA GLU A 507 54.60 -13.59 -3.26
C GLU A 507 54.85 -12.07 -3.19
N GLY A 508 53.99 -11.33 -2.48
CA GLY A 508 54.16 -9.88 -2.28
C GLY A 508 55.47 -9.54 -1.56
N PHE A 509 55.87 -10.33 -0.57
CA PHE A 509 57.16 -10.15 0.10
C PHE A 509 58.36 -10.50 -0.79
N ALA A 510 58.29 -11.59 -1.56
CA ALA A 510 59.35 -11.98 -2.48
C ALA A 510 59.54 -10.96 -3.63
N ARG A 511 58.46 -10.34 -4.10
CA ARG A 511 58.48 -9.24 -5.09
C ARG A 511 59.33 -8.05 -4.63
N HIS A 512 59.37 -7.78 -3.33
CA HIS A 512 60.18 -6.72 -2.72
C HIS A 512 61.49 -7.26 -2.12
N GLY A 513 62.09 -8.26 -2.78
CA GLY A 513 63.42 -8.78 -2.45
C GLY A 513 63.52 -9.53 -1.13
N ARG A 514 62.38 -9.84 -0.48
CA ARG A 514 62.32 -10.32 0.92
C ARG A 514 62.88 -9.33 1.94
N ASP A 515 62.86 -8.03 1.61
CA ASP A 515 63.19 -6.96 2.56
C ASP A 515 61.92 -6.35 3.18
N LEU A 516 61.96 -6.08 4.50
CA LEU A 516 60.80 -5.59 5.23
C LEU A 516 60.55 -4.09 5.06
N GLU A 517 61.58 -3.25 4.83
CA GLU A 517 61.39 -1.81 4.60
C GLU A 517 60.87 -1.53 3.19
N ALA A 518 61.42 -2.21 2.18
CA ALA A 518 60.96 -2.14 0.80
C ALA A 518 59.52 -2.65 0.66
N TRP A 519 59.21 -3.79 1.31
CA TRP A 519 57.85 -4.30 1.39
C TRP A 519 56.91 -3.33 2.10
N ALA A 520 57.27 -2.80 3.28
CA ALA A 520 56.45 -1.84 4.02
C ALA A 520 56.19 -0.56 3.21
N GLY A 521 57.19 -0.07 2.48
CA GLY A 521 57.05 1.06 1.55
C GLY A 521 56.05 0.77 0.42
N ALA A 522 56.07 -0.44 -0.15
CA ALA A 522 55.13 -0.85 -1.19
C ALA A 522 53.68 -0.98 -0.69
N VAL A 523 53.48 -1.53 0.52
CA VAL A 523 52.16 -1.53 1.21
C VAL A 523 51.66 -0.09 1.37
N TYR A 524 52.52 0.83 1.78
CA TYR A 524 52.20 2.24 1.93
C TYR A 524 51.71 2.86 0.62
N THR A 525 52.49 2.71 -0.47
CA THR A 525 52.14 3.28 -1.78
C THR A 525 50.85 2.66 -2.35
N GLY A 526 50.61 1.36 -2.16
CA GLY A 526 49.35 0.72 -2.57
C GLY A 526 48.15 1.21 -1.78
N VAL A 527 48.19 1.06 -0.45
CA VAL A 527 47.05 1.26 0.46
C VAL A 527 46.79 2.75 0.74
N LEU A 528 47.83 3.56 0.95
CA LEU A 528 47.74 4.99 1.27
C LEU A 528 48.02 5.92 0.08
N GLY A 529 48.62 5.43 -1.01
CA GLY A 529 48.76 6.22 -2.24
C GLY A 529 49.84 7.30 -2.22
N ARG A 530 50.63 7.35 -1.16
CA ARG A 530 51.87 8.12 -1.05
C ARG A 530 53.01 7.18 -0.66
N GLU A 531 54.24 7.60 -0.93
CA GLU A 531 55.41 6.89 -0.43
C GLU A 531 55.54 7.04 1.09
N ALA A 532 56.02 5.98 1.74
CA ALA A 532 56.45 6.02 3.14
C ALA A 532 57.78 6.75 3.27
N GLY A 533 57.90 7.68 4.21
CA GLY A 533 59.18 8.24 4.64
C GLY A 533 60.09 7.19 5.29
N PRO A 534 61.41 7.41 5.40
CA PRO A 534 62.34 6.42 5.94
C PRO A 534 61.97 5.92 7.35
N ALA A 535 61.53 6.82 8.24
CA ALA A 535 61.08 6.47 9.58
C ALA A 535 59.79 5.63 9.58
N GLU A 536 58.87 5.87 8.64
CA GLU A 536 57.64 5.09 8.49
C GLU A 536 57.97 3.66 8.01
N ARG A 537 58.91 3.51 7.06
CA ARG A 537 59.37 2.19 6.58
C ARG A 537 60.04 1.39 7.69
N ALA A 538 61.01 1.97 8.39
CA ALA A 538 61.71 1.32 9.50
C ALA A 538 60.75 0.92 10.65
N PHE A 539 59.78 1.79 10.98
CA PHE A 539 58.76 1.48 12.00
C PHE A 539 57.90 0.27 11.58
N TRP A 540 57.34 0.29 10.37
CA TRP A 540 56.46 -0.79 9.90
C TRP A 540 57.21 -2.09 9.63
N ALA A 541 58.48 -2.03 9.21
CA ALA A 541 59.37 -3.19 9.14
C ALA A 541 59.57 -3.84 10.52
N ALA A 542 59.85 -3.04 11.55
CA ALA A 542 60.00 -3.53 12.93
C ALA A 542 58.69 -4.13 13.47
N GLN A 543 57.53 -3.52 13.21
CA GLN A 543 56.23 -4.12 13.57
C GLN A 543 55.98 -5.43 12.81
N ALA A 544 56.34 -5.51 11.53
CA ALA A 544 56.17 -6.71 10.72
C ALA A 544 57.08 -7.86 11.16
N GLN A 545 58.28 -7.56 11.67
CA GLN A 545 59.15 -8.54 12.31
C GLN A 545 58.61 -9.01 13.67
N ALA A 546 58.04 -8.10 14.48
CA ALA A 546 57.56 -8.41 15.82
C ALA A 546 56.17 -9.11 15.85
N ARG A 547 55.31 -8.83 14.87
CA ARG A 547 53.89 -9.25 14.86
C ARG A 547 53.42 -9.95 13.58
N GLY A 548 54.27 -9.97 12.55
CA GLY A 548 53.94 -10.53 11.24
C GLY A 548 53.32 -9.51 10.27
N ARG A 549 53.59 -9.74 8.98
CA ARG A 549 53.18 -8.86 7.87
C ARG A 549 51.67 -8.58 7.82
N ALA A 550 50.83 -9.56 8.19
CA ALA A 550 49.38 -9.44 8.12
C ALA A 550 48.78 -8.45 9.15
N GLU A 551 49.38 -8.31 10.34
CA GLU A 551 48.92 -7.30 11.31
C GLU A 551 49.28 -5.88 10.83
N VAL A 552 50.48 -5.70 10.26
CA VAL A 552 50.94 -4.42 9.71
C VAL A 552 50.07 -3.94 8.56
N VAL A 553 49.76 -4.78 7.57
CA VAL A 553 48.86 -4.37 6.47
C VAL A 553 47.47 -4.01 7.01
N ARG A 554 46.92 -4.78 7.95
CA ARG A 554 45.63 -4.49 8.57
C ARG A 554 45.64 -3.15 9.29
N ALA A 555 46.66 -2.86 10.09
CA ALA A 555 46.82 -1.59 10.79
C ALA A 555 46.91 -0.39 9.84
N ILE A 556 47.62 -0.55 8.71
CA ILE A 556 47.70 0.49 7.66
C ILE A 556 46.34 0.65 6.94
N ALA A 557 45.69 -0.45 6.54
CA ALA A 557 44.47 -0.43 5.74
C ALA A 557 43.19 0.00 6.50
N MET A 558 43.17 -0.22 7.82
CA MET A 558 42.12 0.24 8.73
C MET A 558 42.38 1.65 9.32
N SER A 559 43.52 2.28 9.00
CA SER A 559 43.85 3.63 9.49
C SER A 559 42.92 4.72 8.96
N ASP A 560 42.80 5.82 9.69
CA ASP A 560 42.04 7.00 9.25
C ASP A 560 42.60 7.59 7.94
N GLU A 561 43.90 7.51 7.67
CA GLU A 561 44.49 7.96 6.40
C GLU A 561 43.98 7.11 5.22
N ALA A 562 43.97 5.77 5.39
CA ALA A 562 43.42 4.85 4.39
C ALA A 562 41.90 5.05 4.21
N GLY A 563 41.18 5.26 5.31
CA GLY A 563 39.74 5.52 5.32
C GLY A 563 39.39 6.83 4.61
N LEU A 564 40.08 7.93 4.93
CA LEU A 564 39.90 9.24 4.31
C LEU A 564 40.19 9.19 2.80
N ARG A 565 41.25 8.50 2.38
CA ARG A 565 41.58 8.30 0.95
C ARG A 565 40.47 7.58 0.19
N ARG A 566 39.85 6.55 0.78
CA ARG A 566 38.72 5.84 0.16
C ARG A 566 37.44 6.69 0.19
N LEU A 567 37.15 7.35 1.31
CA LEU A 567 36.01 8.26 1.50
C LEU A 567 36.01 9.41 0.49
N ASP A 568 37.12 10.13 0.34
CA ASP A 568 37.27 11.25 -0.58
C ASP A 568 37.11 10.81 -2.05
N ARG A 569 37.62 9.62 -2.42
CA ARG A 569 37.41 9.04 -3.75
C ARG A 569 35.93 8.86 -4.05
N TYR A 570 35.16 8.21 -3.16
CA TYR A 570 33.72 8.01 -3.37
C TYR A 570 32.95 9.34 -3.39
N TYR A 571 33.29 10.29 -2.52
CA TYR A 571 32.67 11.63 -2.53
C TYR A 571 32.93 12.38 -3.84
N ARG A 572 34.17 12.40 -4.37
CA ARG A 572 34.48 13.05 -5.65
C ARG A 572 33.82 12.33 -6.83
N GLN A 573 33.85 11.01 -6.83
CA GLN A 573 33.29 10.20 -7.91
C GLN A 573 31.76 10.34 -7.97
N MET A 574 31.07 10.22 -6.83
CA MET A 574 29.61 10.21 -6.77
C MET A 574 28.97 11.60 -6.62
N LEU A 575 29.54 12.50 -5.81
CA LEU A 575 28.99 13.85 -5.56
C LEU A 575 29.76 14.98 -6.26
N GLY A 576 30.95 14.73 -6.82
CA GLY A 576 31.74 15.76 -7.51
C GLY A 576 32.49 16.73 -6.59
N ARG A 577 32.48 16.49 -5.28
CA ARG A 577 33.13 17.31 -4.24
C ARG A 577 33.89 16.45 -3.24
N GLY A 578 34.68 17.07 -2.37
CA GLY A 578 35.24 16.39 -1.18
C GLY A 578 34.18 16.18 -0.07
N PRO A 579 34.46 15.30 0.91
CA PRO A 579 33.63 15.13 2.09
C PRO A 579 33.71 16.36 3.00
N ASP A 580 32.57 16.79 3.50
CA ASP A 580 32.44 17.82 4.54
C ASP A 580 32.68 17.22 5.94
N PRO A 581 32.88 18.04 6.99
CA PRO A 581 33.16 17.54 8.34
C PRO A 581 32.09 16.60 8.92
N SER A 582 30.82 16.74 8.53
CA SER A 582 29.74 15.85 8.96
C SER A 582 29.83 14.50 8.24
N GLY A 583 30.09 14.52 6.93
CA GLY A 583 30.41 13.34 6.13
C GLY A 583 31.63 12.57 6.66
N ILE A 584 32.70 13.28 7.03
CA ILE A 584 33.88 12.66 7.65
C ILE A 584 33.50 12.00 8.98
N GLY A 585 32.88 12.72 9.91
CA GLY A 585 32.49 12.18 11.21
C GLY A 585 31.49 11.01 11.15
N THR A 586 30.67 10.96 10.10
CA THR A 586 29.67 9.90 9.90
C THR A 586 30.27 8.65 9.24
N PHE A 587 31.07 8.81 8.19
CA PHE A 587 31.46 7.69 7.33
C PHE A 587 32.89 7.19 7.54
N LEU A 588 33.82 8.02 8.03
CA LEU A 588 35.21 7.59 8.27
C LEU A 588 35.31 6.34 9.19
N PRO A 589 34.58 6.25 10.33
CA PRO A 589 34.65 5.07 11.19
C PRO A 589 34.26 3.77 10.48
N LEU A 590 33.34 3.84 9.51
CA LEU A 590 32.90 2.69 8.73
C LEU A 590 33.94 2.21 7.72
N MET A 591 34.85 3.09 7.27
CA MET A 591 35.88 2.74 6.28
C MET A 591 36.92 1.75 6.82
N SER A 592 37.05 1.61 8.14
CA SER A 592 37.82 0.52 8.78
C SER A 592 37.23 -0.87 8.51
N GLY A 593 35.94 -0.95 8.18
CA GLY A 593 35.19 -2.18 7.95
C GLY A 593 34.47 -2.19 6.60
N ASN A 594 33.14 -2.16 6.63
CA ASN A 594 32.28 -2.30 5.45
C ASN A 594 31.94 -0.98 4.72
N GLY A 595 32.66 0.11 5.02
CA GLY A 595 32.41 1.44 4.45
C GLY A 595 32.44 1.49 2.92
N ASP A 596 33.35 0.73 2.29
CA ASP A 596 33.39 0.55 0.82
C ASP A 596 32.11 -0.05 0.21
N ILE A 597 31.25 -0.69 1.03
CA ILE A 597 29.92 -1.18 0.64
C ILE A 597 28.81 -0.21 1.09
N VAL A 598 28.87 0.28 2.32
CA VAL A 598 27.81 1.12 2.92
C VAL A 598 27.78 2.52 2.32
N LEU A 599 28.94 3.12 2.06
CA LEU A 599 29.03 4.51 1.60
C LEU A 599 28.43 4.71 0.20
N PRO A 600 28.75 3.92 -0.85
CA PRO A 600 28.17 4.15 -2.17
C PRO A 600 26.65 3.94 -2.19
N VAL A 601 26.14 3.03 -1.36
CA VAL A 601 24.69 2.83 -1.15
C VAL A 601 24.05 4.07 -0.54
N HIS A 602 24.66 4.62 0.52
CA HIS A 602 24.15 5.83 1.17
C HIS A 602 24.21 7.04 0.22
N LEU A 603 25.36 7.29 -0.42
CA LEU A 603 25.52 8.40 -1.38
C LEU A 603 24.54 8.25 -2.55
N GLY A 604 24.41 7.06 -3.14
CA GLY A 604 23.48 6.78 -4.24
C GLY A 604 21.99 6.96 -3.88
N SER A 605 21.62 6.83 -2.60
CA SER A 605 20.27 7.11 -2.09
C SER A 605 20.01 8.60 -1.79
N SER A 606 21.04 9.45 -1.87
CA SER A 606 20.94 10.86 -1.45
C SER A 606 20.30 11.78 -2.50
N GLY A 607 19.60 12.82 -2.03
CA GLY A 607 19.05 13.85 -2.91
C GLY A 607 20.11 14.68 -3.64
N GLU A 608 21.31 14.81 -3.06
CA GLU A 608 22.45 15.47 -3.71
C GLU A 608 22.95 14.66 -4.92
N TYR A 609 23.10 13.35 -4.75
CA TYR A 609 23.44 12.45 -5.85
C TYR A 609 22.36 12.46 -6.94
N TRP A 610 21.08 12.43 -6.54
CA TRP A 610 19.95 12.50 -7.47
C TRP A 610 20.00 13.78 -8.31
N ALA A 611 20.16 14.93 -7.66
CA ALA A 611 20.26 16.23 -8.34
C ALA A 611 21.46 16.29 -9.30
N ARG A 612 22.64 15.81 -8.87
CA ARG A 612 23.83 15.72 -9.73
C ARG A 612 23.62 14.79 -10.92
N ALA A 613 22.88 13.68 -10.76
CA ALA A 613 22.59 12.77 -11.86
C ALA A 613 21.64 13.37 -12.91
N GLN A 614 20.79 14.35 -12.54
CA GLN A 614 19.91 15.02 -13.51
C GLN A 614 20.64 15.95 -14.49
N THR A 615 21.84 16.41 -14.15
CA THR A 615 22.60 17.42 -14.90
C THR A 615 23.86 16.90 -15.61
N ARG A 616 24.01 15.57 -15.71
CA ARG A 616 25.03 14.91 -16.55
C ARG A 616 24.50 14.58 -17.95
#